data_AF-A0A6B2G068-F1
#
_entry.id   AF-A0A6B2G068-F1
#
_cell.length_a   1.000
_cell.length_b   1.000
_cell.length_c   1.000
_cell.angle_alpha   90.00
_cell.angle_beta   90.00
_cell.angle_gamma   90.00
#
_symmetry.space_group_name_H-M   'P 1'
#
loop_
_entity.id
_entity.type
_entity.pdbx_description
1 polymer ?
#
loop_
_entity_poly.entity_id
_entity_poly.type
_entity_poly.pdbx_seq_one_letter_code
_entity_poly.pdbx_strand_id
1 'polypeptide(L)'
;MGVDDGKPMLFQCDPSGAYFAWNATAIGRNQGQARTFLSKRYKNDLELGDAIHLALVTMKECFEGVVTPENVEIAICTPTEGMKLLSKTEVKEYVDSAIS
;
A
#
# COMPACT_ATOMS: atom_id res chain seq x y z
N MET A 1 -3.91 -9.45 -1.05
CA MET A 1 -4.74 -8.53 -1.85
C MET A 1 -5.31 -9.30 -3.02
N GLY A 2 -6.58 -9.10 -3.34
CA GLY A 2 -7.25 -9.74 -4.46
C GLY A 2 -8.61 -9.08 -4.73
N VAL A 3 -9.37 -9.67 -5.64
CA VAL A 3 -10.76 -9.25 -5.93
C VAL A 3 -11.66 -10.45 -5.69
N ASP A 4 -12.72 -10.24 -4.90
CA ASP A 4 -13.76 -11.23 -4.63
C ASP A 4 -15.13 -10.59 -4.88
N ASP A 5 -15.98 -11.27 -5.66
CA ASP A 5 -17.30 -10.75 -6.10
C ASP A 5 -17.25 -9.27 -6.60
N GLY A 6 -16.23 -8.95 -7.39
CA GLY A 6 -15.99 -7.61 -7.94
C GLY A 6 -15.50 -6.56 -6.93
N LYS A 7 -15.21 -6.95 -5.68
CA LYS A 7 -14.74 -6.05 -4.63
C LYS A 7 -13.26 -6.30 -4.28
N PRO A 8 -12.42 -5.26 -4.19
CA PRO A 8 -11.06 -5.40 -3.70
C PRO A 8 -11.05 -5.83 -2.23
N MET A 9 -10.21 -6.82 -1.93
CA MET A 9 -10.06 -7.38 -0.58
C MET A 9 -8.58 -7.46 -0.18
N LEU A 10 -8.29 -7.11 1.07
CA LEU A 10 -6.95 -7.22 1.65
C LEU A 10 -7.01 -8.09 2.90
N PHE A 11 -6.28 -9.19 2.87
CA PHE A 11 -6.14 -10.11 3.99
C PHE A 11 -4.69 -10.20 4.43
N GLN A 12 -4.49 -10.31 5.74
CA GLN A 12 -3.21 -10.64 6.36
C GLN A 12 -3.37 -11.99 7.07
N CYS A 13 -2.46 -12.92 6.80
CA CYS A 13 -2.34 -14.18 7.52
C CYS A 13 -1.24 -14.07 8.58
N ASP A 14 -1.46 -14.65 9.76
CA ASP A 14 -0.43 -14.84 10.78
C ASP A 14 0.11 -16.29 10.74
N PRO A 15 1.31 -16.56 11.29
CA PRO A 15 1.89 -17.90 11.26
C PRO A 15 1.06 -18.97 11.97
N SER A 16 0.12 -18.60 12.86
CA SER A 16 -0.79 -19.56 13.52
C SER A 16 -1.90 -20.08 12.60
N GLY A 17 -2.09 -19.47 11.43
CA GLY A 17 -3.12 -19.82 10.46
C GLY A 17 -4.39 -18.98 10.59
N ALA A 18 -4.43 -18.00 11.50
CA ALA A 18 -5.49 -17.01 11.53
C ALA A 18 -5.29 -15.98 10.40
N TYR A 19 -6.40 -15.51 9.84
CA TYR A 19 -6.38 -14.46 8.83
C TYR A 19 -7.40 -13.38 9.17
N PHE A 20 -7.06 -12.15 8.80
CA PHE A 20 -7.82 -10.96 9.14
C PHE A 20 -7.99 -10.09 7.90
N ALA A 21 -9.20 -9.57 7.69
CA ALA A 21 -9.49 -8.57 6.66
C ALA A 21 -9.06 -7.18 7.14
N TRP A 22 -8.51 -6.38 6.23
CA TRP A 22 -8.03 -5.02 6.50
C TRP A 22 -8.49 -4.05 5.42
N ASN A 23 -8.83 -2.83 5.83
CA ASN A 23 -9.00 -1.72 4.89
C ASN A 23 -7.65 -1.13 4.48
N ALA A 24 -6.73 -1.01 5.44
CA ALA A 24 -5.33 -0.67 5.23
C ALA A 24 -4.49 -1.34 6.32
N THR A 25 -3.30 -1.82 5.98
CA THR A 25 -2.40 -2.43 6.96
C THR A 25 -0.95 -2.21 6.57
N ALA A 26 -0.07 -2.31 7.55
CA ALA A 26 1.39 -2.31 7.37
C ALA A 26 1.99 -3.44 8.20
N ILE A 27 3.11 -3.99 7.72
CA ILE A 27 3.85 -5.08 8.35
C ILE A 27 5.35 -4.78 8.36
N GLY A 28 6.10 -5.43 9.24
CA GLY A 28 7.55 -5.30 9.32
C GLY A 28 8.04 -4.38 10.44
N ARG A 29 9.30 -3.94 10.32
CA ARG A 29 9.94 -3.04 11.28
C ARG A 29 9.20 -1.70 11.26
N ASN A 30 8.75 -1.22 12.41
CA ASN A 30 7.94 0.00 12.58
C ASN A 30 6.46 -0.08 12.15
N GLN A 31 5.90 -1.29 12.00
CA GLN A 31 4.47 -1.45 11.64
C GLN A 31 3.48 -0.72 12.56
N GLY A 32 3.79 -0.57 13.86
CA GLY A 32 2.91 0.13 14.80
C GLY A 32 2.75 1.62 14.47
N GLN A 33 3.84 2.29 14.10
CA GLN A 33 3.85 3.68 13.65
C GLN A 33 3.12 3.80 12.31
N ALA A 34 3.44 2.93 11.35
CA ALA A 34 2.83 2.92 10.02
C ALA A 34 1.30 2.71 10.08
N ARG A 35 0.82 1.74 10.88
CA ARG A 35 -0.62 1.52 11.10
C ARG A 35 -1.28 2.73 11.75
N THR A 36 -0.62 3.38 12.71
CA THR A 36 -1.14 4.61 13.32
C THR A 36 -1.26 5.75 12.29
N PHE A 37 -0.28 5.89 11.41
CA PHE A 37 -0.28 6.90 10.35
C PHE A 37 -1.40 6.64 9.33
N LEU A 38 -1.53 5.39 8.87
CA LEU A 38 -2.59 4.94 7.96
C LEU A 38 -3.98 5.19 8.55
N SER A 39 -4.24 4.73 9.78
CA SER A 39 -5.56 4.85 10.41
C SER A 39 -6.05 6.29 10.57
N LYS A 40 -5.13 7.27 10.67
CA LYS A 40 -5.48 8.69 10.77
C LYS A 40 -5.84 9.35 9.44
N ARG A 41 -5.40 8.78 8.31
CA ARG A 41 -5.49 9.41 6.98
C ARG A 41 -6.30 8.60 5.97
N TYR A 42 -6.44 7.31 6.21
CA TYR A 42 -7.26 6.44 5.38
C TYR A 42 -8.72 6.91 5.39
N LYS A 43 -9.34 6.87 4.21
CA LYS A 43 -10.77 7.06 4.01
C LYS A 43 -11.31 5.95 3.12
N ASN A 44 -12.58 5.61 3.28
CA ASN A 44 -13.19 4.49 2.53
C ASN A 44 -13.37 4.79 1.03
N ASP A 45 -13.30 6.05 0.64
CA ASP A 45 -13.55 6.58 -0.70
C ASP A 45 -12.28 7.04 -1.42
N LEU A 46 -11.11 6.54 -0.99
CA LEU A 46 -9.84 6.86 -1.66
C LEU A 46 -9.84 6.32 -3.10
N GLU A 47 -9.50 7.18 -4.05
CA GLU A 47 -9.16 6.75 -5.39
C GLU A 47 -7.80 6.02 -5.40
N LEU A 48 -7.55 5.21 -6.44
CA LEU A 48 -6.33 4.39 -6.53
C LEU A 48 -5.05 5.24 -6.41
N GLY A 49 -5.00 6.40 -7.07
CA GLY A 49 -3.85 7.30 -6.99
C GLY A 49 -3.60 7.83 -5.57
N ASP A 50 -4.66 8.23 -4.88
CA ASP A 50 -4.58 8.71 -3.50
C ASP A 50 -4.19 7.60 -2.53
N ALA A 51 -4.67 6.37 -2.76
CA ALA A 51 -4.28 5.21 -1.98
C ALA A 51 -2.78 4.88 -2.13
N ILE A 52 -2.25 4.93 -3.37
CA ILE A 52 -0.83 4.74 -3.64
C ILE A 52 -0.01 5.85 -2.97
N HIS A 53 -0.45 7.11 -3.11
CA HIS A 53 0.21 8.26 -2.48
C HIS A 53 0.24 8.11 -0.96
N LEU A 54 -0.90 7.76 -0.33
CA LEU A 54 -0.97 7.52 1.11
C LEU A 54 -0.03 6.40 1.56
N ALA A 55 0.07 5.31 0.80
CA ALA A 55 0.98 4.21 1.10
C ALA A 55 2.46 4.65 1.04
N LEU A 56 2.84 5.43 0.02
CA LEU A 56 4.20 5.96 -0.15
C LEU A 56 4.58 6.95 0.96
N VAL A 57 3.70 7.90 1.28
CA VAL A 57 3.94 8.84 2.40
C VAL A 57 4.03 8.09 3.72
N THR A 58 3.17 7.10 3.96
CA THR A 58 3.27 6.25 5.15
C THR A 58 4.64 5.56 5.25
N MET A 59 5.12 5.01 4.13
CA MET A 59 6.42 4.37 4.06
C MET A 59 7.55 5.37 4.34
N LYS A 60 7.54 6.54 3.69
CA LYS A 60 8.50 7.63 3.91
C LYS A 60 8.65 8.02 5.39
N GLU A 61 7.52 8.11 6.10
CA GLU A 61 7.48 8.54 7.51
C GLU A 61 7.96 7.45 8.50
N CYS A 62 7.97 6.19 8.08
CA CYS A 62 8.28 5.05 8.95
C CYS A 62 9.58 4.33 8.57
N PHE A 63 10.13 4.63 7.39
CA PHE A 63 11.37 4.06 6.88
C PHE A 63 12.56 4.90 7.33
N GLU A 64 13.59 4.24 7.87
CA GLU A 64 14.80 4.91 8.38
C GLU A 64 15.71 5.41 7.23
N GLY A 65 15.45 5.00 5.98
CA GLY A 65 16.21 5.40 4.79
C GLY A 65 15.43 6.33 3.86
N VAL A 66 16.01 6.60 2.69
CA VAL A 66 15.33 7.36 1.63
C VAL A 66 14.50 6.40 0.80
N VAL A 67 13.22 6.70 0.62
CA VAL A 67 12.35 5.97 -0.31
C VAL A 67 12.66 6.46 -1.73
N THR A 68 13.08 5.55 -2.61
CA THR A 68 13.43 5.85 -4.02
C THR A 68 12.76 4.86 -4.98
N PRO A 69 12.62 5.20 -6.27
CA PRO A 69 12.06 4.29 -7.26
C PRO A 69 12.83 2.97 -7.42
N GLU A 70 14.10 2.93 -7.02
CA GLU A 70 14.97 1.76 -7.09
C GLU A 70 14.81 0.80 -5.91
N ASN A 71 14.26 1.28 -4.77
CA ASN A 71 14.13 0.48 -3.55
C ASN A 71 12.68 0.20 -3.14
N VAL A 72 11.72 0.63 -3.95
CA VAL A 72 10.29 0.33 -3.79
C VAL A 72 9.76 -0.41 -5.00
N GLU A 73 8.88 -1.37 -4.73
CA GLU A 73 8.02 -2.00 -5.73
C GLU A 73 6.56 -1.72 -5.37
N ILE A 74 5.74 -1.48 -6.39
CA ILE A 74 4.30 -1.21 -6.22
C ILE A 74 3.52 -2.20 -7.08
N ALA A 75 2.60 -2.92 -6.46
CA ALA A 75 1.60 -3.72 -7.14
C ALA A 75 0.20 -3.20 -6.82
N ILE A 76 -0.66 -3.15 -7.83
CA ILE A 76 -2.07 -2.76 -7.72
C ILE A 76 -2.95 -3.95 -8.05
N CYS A 77 -4.15 -3.99 -7.51
CA CYS A 77 -5.15 -4.99 -7.86
C CYS A 77 -6.50 -4.31 -8.04
N THR A 78 -7.03 -4.32 -9.27
CA THR A 78 -8.31 -3.69 -9.60
C THR A 78 -9.33 -4.76 -9.98
N PRO A 79 -10.65 -4.51 -9.80
CA PRO A 79 -11.68 -5.45 -10.23
C PRO A 79 -11.65 -5.78 -11.72
N THR A 80 -11.17 -4.84 -12.55
CA THR A 80 -11.17 -4.96 -14.01
C THR A 80 -9.93 -5.65 -14.57
N GLU A 81 -8.75 -5.38 -13.99
CA GLU A 81 -7.47 -5.84 -14.55
C GLU A 81 -6.78 -6.89 -13.67
N GLY A 82 -7.32 -7.18 -12.48
CA GLY A 82 -6.68 -8.07 -11.53
C GLY A 82 -5.38 -7.47 -10.99
N MET A 83 -4.45 -8.33 -10.57
CA MET A 83 -3.17 -7.88 -10.01
C MET A 83 -2.18 -7.50 -11.13
N LYS A 84 -1.59 -6.31 -11.01
CA LYS A 84 -0.54 -5.80 -11.90
C LYS A 84 0.62 -5.26 -11.08
N LEU A 85 1.84 -5.69 -11.41
CA LEU A 85 3.07 -5.04 -10.92
C LEU A 85 3.33 -3.81 -11.79
N LEU A 86 3.56 -2.66 -11.17
CA LEU A 86 3.86 -1.43 -11.90
C LEU A 86 5.28 -1.48 -12.48
N SER A 87 5.45 -0.91 -13.66
CA SER A 87 6.76 -0.73 -14.29
C SER A 87 7.61 0.26 -13.50
N LYS A 88 8.93 0.22 -13.70
CA LYS A 88 9.86 1.17 -13.06
C LYS A 88 9.51 2.64 -13.38
N THR A 89 9.01 2.90 -14.58
CA THR A 89 8.57 4.24 -14.99
C THR A 89 7.35 4.69 -14.18
N GLU A 90 6.32 3.85 -14.08
CA GLU A 90 5.12 4.13 -13.28
C GLU A 90 5.48 4.32 -11.79
N VAL A 91 6.34 3.45 -11.23
CA VAL A 91 6.81 3.58 -9.83
C VAL A 91 7.54 4.92 -9.63
N LYS A 92 8.42 5.30 -10.57
CA LYS A 92 9.13 6.57 -10.50
C LYS A 92 8.18 7.77 -10.48
N GLU A 93 7.16 7.78 -11.34
CA GLU A 93 6.15 8.84 -11.38
C GLU A 93 5.41 8.99 -10.04
N TYR A 94 5.00 7.87 -9.43
CA TYR A 94 4.33 7.90 -8.13
C TYR A 94 5.25 8.33 -6.98
N VAL A 95 6.49 7.82 -6.94
CA VAL A 95 7.47 8.18 -5.92
C VAL A 95 7.82 9.65 -6.02
N ASP A 96 8.13 10.16 -7.22
CA ASP A 96 8.42 11.57 -7.43
C ASP A 96 7.22 12.43 -7.00
N SER A 97 6.00 12.08 -7.40
CA SER A 97 4.80 12.84 -7.02
C SER A 97 4.52 12.85 -5.52
N ALA A 98 4.83 11.79 -4.79
CA ALA A 98 4.47 11.64 -3.37
C ALA A 98 5.55 12.11 -2.39
N ILE A 99 6.81 12.15 -2.82
CA ILE A 99 7.97 12.29 -1.95
C ILE A 99 8.79 13.57 -2.21
N SER A 100 8.48 14.30 -3.30
CA SER A 100 9.02 15.64 -3.62
C SER A 100 8.93 16.64 -2.46
#